data_AF-A0AAW3B9G2-F1
#
_entry.id   AF-A0AAW3B9G2-F1
#
_cell.length_a   1.000
_cell.length_b   1.000
_cell.length_c   1.000
_cell.angle_alpha   90.00
_cell.angle_beta   90.00
_cell.angle_gamma   90.00
#
_symmetry.space_group_name_H-M   'P 1'
#
loop_
_entity.id
_entity.type
_entity.pdbx_description
1 polymer ?
#
loop_
_entity_poly.entity_id
_entity_poly.type
_entity_poly.pdbx_seq_one_letter_code
_entity_poly.pdbx_strand_id
1 'polypeptide(L)'
;MAEGGVGGSDESFISFAFAVTSVILIVLYIPWMIRKTRRLVFYHQSTKKERASMVSPLAELWDSATYIPRVLYALAQDPAAVVAGAKVCNSEKVFFLRCVMPKFLKFVIRPRILVPILWFVLFSSAMYASLTFDPHAILGLPSSASTADIKKTYRALSKRYHPDHNKTEGARELYVQVRRAYKALVDREAFEEEERQNAQEFAVGVALPRFLTSREHDGLVLFGLLGLLIGLPIYIWYTFTNDKKVPRLLWHIRFDKERVEHFLLHFGIPADPKYVARRESRRAILRILIALNTVPPNVREDVVNSFPPLPDFVQRCIDADKNAALFRNLGLDAKAVGALQSYLAVNGVKIVDEYEAAVHLNGEEPKADDFQRVSISAYRATRYLFQQHTVQVEHALEELQVAMGGNVPSAKKLLNLHDELYDLLDMVYLRSEKPNKQLVMKLIAMPQRVSDIVDAIEPEMQLVYHRYFKSYMNHIQQQQRAARGGGAHPR
;
A
#
# COMPACT_ATOMS: atom_id res chain seq x y z
N MET A 1 -31.08 26.73 -18.35
CA MET A 1 -29.94 25.81 -18.09
C MET A 1 -30.11 25.23 -16.70
N ALA A 2 -29.76 23.96 -16.54
CA ALA A 2 -30.07 23.15 -15.37
C ALA A 2 -29.32 23.65 -14.12
N GLU A 3 -30.06 24.17 -13.15
CA GLU A 3 -29.64 24.17 -11.75
C GLU A 3 -30.30 22.98 -11.07
N GLY A 4 -29.77 21.80 -11.37
CA GLY A 4 -29.95 20.60 -10.55
C GLY A 4 -29.11 20.74 -9.28
N GLY A 5 -29.42 21.74 -8.46
CA GLY A 5 -28.90 21.85 -7.11
C GLY A 5 -29.68 20.86 -6.24
N VAL A 6 -28.99 19.83 -5.76
CA VAL A 6 -29.50 18.90 -4.75
C VAL A 6 -29.71 19.70 -3.45
N GLY A 7 -30.87 20.36 -3.34
CA GLY A 7 -31.37 20.94 -2.10
C GLY A 7 -32.03 19.86 -1.26
N GLY A 8 -31.26 18.84 -0.87
CA GLY A 8 -31.64 18.00 0.27
C GLY A 8 -31.31 18.82 1.52
N SER A 9 -32.28 19.00 2.42
CA SER A 9 -31.99 19.62 3.73
C SER A 9 -30.78 18.91 4.35
N ASP A 10 -29.86 19.63 4.98
CA ASP A 10 -28.64 19.05 5.58
C ASP A 10 -28.95 17.86 6.51
N GLU A 11 -30.13 17.85 7.12
CA GLU A 11 -30.69 16.76 7.93
C GLU A 11 -30.89 15.44 7.16
N SER A 12 -31.30 15.50 5.90
CA SER A 12 -31.49 14.31 5.04
C SER A 12 -30.14 13.66 4.67
N PHE A 13 -29.12 14.48 4.44
CA PHE A 13 -27.76 13.99 4.19
C PHE A 13 -27.13 13.41 5.46
N ILE A 14 -27.31 14.05 6.62
CA ILE A 14 -26.79 13.56 7.92
C ILE A 14 -27.45 12.23 8.30
N SER A 15 -28.76 12.11 8.14
CA SER A 15 -29.49 10.86 8.44
C SER A 15 -29.11 9.71 7.50
N PHE A 16 -28.94 10.00 6.20
CA PHE A 16 -28.43 9.03 5.23
C PHE A 16 -26.99 8.59 5.55
N ALA A 17 -26.09 9.55 5.82
CA ALA A 17 -24.70 9.27 6.20
C ALA A 17 -24.62 8.47 7.50
N PHE A 18 -25.48 8.76 8.48
CA PHE A 18 -25.60 7.99 9.72
C PHE A 18 -26.09 6.56 9.47
N ALA A 19 -27.09 6.35 8.62
CA ALA A 19 -27.58 5.01 8.29
C ALA A 19 -26.50 4.17 7.58
N VAL A 20 -25.81 4.76 6.60
CA VAL A 20 -24.72 4.09 5.88
C VAL A 20 -23.56 3.74 6.82
N THR A 21 -23.13 4.69 7.67
CA THR A 21 -22.06 4.44 8.65
C THR A 21 -22.46 3.43 9.73
N SER A 22 -23.72 3.40 10.14
CA SER A 22 -24.27 2.38 11.06
C SER A 22 -24.24 0.99 10.45
N VAL A 23 -24.66 0.83 9.19
CA VAL A 23 -24.60 -0.47 8.49
C VAL A 23 -23.15 -0.93 8.34
N ILE A 24 -22.24 -0.04 7.96
CA ILE A 24 -20.80 -0.35 7.87
C ILE A 24 -20.24 -0.76 9.24
N LEU A 25 -20.61 -0.06 10.32
CA LEU A 25 -20.23 -0.42 11.68
C LEU A 25 -20.77 -1.81 12.04
N ILE A 26 -22.04 -2.10 11.81
CA ILE A 26 -22.64 -3.42 12.11
C ILE A 26 -21.94 -4.53 11.33
N VAL A 27 -21.79 -4.37 10.01
CA VAL A 27 -21.23 -5.39 9.11
C VAL A 27 -19.74 -5.63 9.36
N LEU A 28 -18.95 -4.61 9.71
CA LEU A 28 -17.50 -4.78 9.91
C LEU A 28 -17.13 -5.00 11.38
N TYR A 29 -17.80 -4.31 12.31
CA TYR A 29 -17.41 -4.28 13.72
C TYR A 29 -17.99 -5.46 14.50
N ILE A 30 -19.24 -5.88 14.25
CA ILE A 30 -19.85 -7.00 14.98
C ILE A 30 -19.12 -8.32 14.67
N PRO A 31 -18.82 -8.70 13.42
CA PRO A 31 -18.04 -9.90 13.15
C PRO A 31 -16.63 -9.85 13.74
N TRP A 32 -16.01 -8.66 13.78
CA TRP A 32 -14.72 -8.46 14.43
C TRP A 32 -14.80 -8.66 15.95
N MET A 33 -15.80 -8.08 16.61
CA MET A 33 -16.06 -8.26 18.04
C MET A 33 -16.31 -9.73 18.38
N ILE A 34 -17.17 -10.42 17.62
CA ILE A 34 -17.45 -11.86 17.78
C ILE A 34 -16.16 -12.69 17.62
N ARG A 35 -15.33 -12.38 16.63
CA ARG A 35 -14.07 -13.10 16.42
C ARG A 35 -13.09 -12.89 17.58
N LYS A 36 -13.06 -11.69 18.16
CA LYS A 36 -12.17 -11.36 19.29
C LYS A 36 -12.68 -11.94 20.60
N THR A 37 -13.97 -11.90 20.89
CA THR A 37 -14.58 -12.57 22.05
C THR A 37 -14.36 -14.07 21.96
N ARG A 38 -14.53 -14.68 20.78
CA ARG A 38 -14.21 -16.11 20.57
C ARG A 38 -12.74 -16.44 20.82
N ARG A 39 -11.80 -15.59 20.40
CA ARG A 39 -10.37 -15.74 20.75
C ARG A 39 -10.11 -15.61 22.25
N LEU A 40 -10.81 -14.71 22.92
CA LEU A 40 -10.69 -14.50 24.37
C LEU A 40 -11.19 -15.73 25.14
N VAL A 41 -12.35 -16.25 24.75
CA VAL A 41 -12.94 -17.48 25.30
C VAL A 41 -12.02 -18.67 25.05
N PHE A 42 -11.50 -18.83 23.82
CA PHE A 42 -10.54 -19.89 23.48
C PHE A 42 -9.24 -19.78 24.29
N TYR A 43 -8.71 -18.58 24.49
CA TYR A 43 -7.52 -18.36 25.32
C TYR A 43 -7.76 -18.71 26.79
N HIS A 44 -8.95 -18.43 27.33
CA HIS A 44 -9.31 -18.81 28.70
C HIS A 44 -9.75 -20.27 28.88
N GLN A 45 -10.09 -20.97 27.80
CA GLN A 45 -10.42 -22.40 27.81
C GLN A 45 -9.21 -23.31 27.52
N SER A 46 -8.20 -22.80 26.82
CA SER A 46 -6.97 -23.53 26.46
C SER A 46 -6.08 -23.80 27.68
N THR A 47 -5.25 -24.85 27.58
CA THR A 47 -4.41 -25.33 28.68
C THR A 47 -3.27 -24.37 28.99
N LYS A 48 -2.68 -24.45 30.20
CA LYS A 48 -1.58 -23.56 30.64
C LYS A 48 -0.37 -23.61 29.70
N LYS A 49 -0.11 -24.77 29.07
CA LYS A 49 0.99 -25.00 28.12
C LYS A 49 0.71 -24.37 26.74
N GLU A 50 -0.54 -24.39 26.30
CA GLU A 50 -0.99 -23.72 25.07
C GLU A 50 -1.07 -22.19 25.23
N ARG A 51 -1.46 -21.69 26.41
CA ARG A 51 -1.44 -20.24 26.68
C ARG A 51 -0.04 -19.65 26.64
N ALA A 52 0.98 -20.43 27.01
CA ALA A 52 2.37 -19.99 26.98
C ALA A 52 2.90 -19.77 25.55
N SER A 53 2.32 -20.42 24.55
CA SER A 53 2.67 -20.22 23.13
C SER A 53 1.72 -19.25 22.40
N MET A 54 0.68 -18.75 23.08
CA MET A 54 -0.30 -17.83 22.51
C MET A 54 -0.09 -16.40 23.01
N VAL A 55 -0.20 -15.42 22.11
CA VAL A 55 -0.22 -14.01 22.50
C VAL A 55 -1.54 -13.71 23.20
N SER A 56 -1.47 -13.13 24.41
CA SER A 56 -2.68 -12.88 25.18
C SER A 56 -3.60 -11.87 24.46
N PRO A 57 -4.89 -12.20 24.21
CA PRO A 57 -5.78 -11.35 23.43
C PRO A 57 -6.03 -9.97 24.08
N LEU A 58 -6.00 -9.91 25.42
CA LEU A 58 -6.15 -8.68 26.20
C LEU A 58 -4.90 -7.81 26.15
N ALA A 59 -3.69 -8.37 26.22
CA ALA A 59 -2.49 -7.57 26.02
C ALA A 59 -2.43 -7.00 24.60
N GLU A 60 -2.86 -7.76 23.58
CA GLU A 60 -2.94 -7.26 22.20
C GLU A 60 -3.92 -6.07 22.07
N LEU A 61 -5.05 -6.10 22.80
CA LEU A 61 -6.00 -4.98 22.85
C LEU A 61 -5.43 -3.79 23.60
N TRP A 62 -4.79 -4.03 24.75
CA TRP A 62 -4.17 -2.99 25.56
C TRP A 62 -3.00 -2.32 24.83
N ASP A 63 -2.15 -3.08 24.17
CA ASP A 63 -1.08 -2.53 23.33
C ASP A 63 -1.66 -1.74 22.18
N SER A 64 -2.73 -2.22 21.52
CA SER A 64 -3.40 -1.44 20.46
C SER A 64 -3.97 -0.10 20.97
N ALA A 65 -4.55 -0.08 22.17
CA ALA A 65 -5.13 1.12 22.78
C ALA A 65 -4.06 2.09 23.29
N THR A 66 -2.99 1.57 23.89
CA THR A 66 -1.88 2.37 24.44
C THR A 66 -0.84 2.74 23.39
N TYR A 67 -0.86 2.13 22.21
CA TYR A 67 0.09 2.43 21.12
C TYR A 67 0.05 3.89 20.71
N ILE A 68 -1.13 4.49 20.49
CA ILE A 68 -1.25 5.90 20.08
C ILE A 68 -0.72 6.84 21.18
N PRO A 69 -1.18 6.74 22.45
CA PRO A 69 -0.61 7.54 23.52
C PRO A 69 0.90 7.36 23.67
N ARG A 70 1.42 6.13 23.56
CA ARG A 70 2.87 5.85 23.64
C ARG A 70 3.63 6.48 22.48
N VAL A 71 3.11 6.40 21.26
CA VAL A 71 3.70 7.03 20.08
C VAL A 71 3.67 8.54 20.23
N LEU A 72 2.55 9.14 20.60
CA LEU A 72 2.45 10.59 20.84
C LEU A 72 3.39 11.05 21.96
N TYR A 73 3.50 10.27 23.04
CA TYR A 73 4.43 10.55 24.12
C TYR A 73 5.89 10.47 23.65
N ALA A 74 6.26 9.44 22.88
CA ALA A 74 7.60 9.32 22.30
C ALA A 74 7.90 10.45 21.29
N LEU A 75 6.91 10.86 20.49
CA LEU A 75 7.01 12.00 19.57
C LEU A 75 7.19 13.33 20.32
N ALA A 76 6.54 13.48 21.48
CA ALA A 76 6.71 14.65 22.34
C ALA A 76 8.09 14.71 23.01
N GLN A 77 8.70 13.55 23.28
CA GLN A 77 10.04 13.48 23.88
C GLN A 77 11.17 13.86 22.92
N ASP A 78 11.05 13.56 21.62
CA ASP A 78 12.08 13.89 20.62
C ASP A 78 11.45 14.46 19.33
N PRO A 79 11.05 15.75 19.32
CA PRO A 79 10.46 16.37 18.13
C PRO A 79 11.45 16.46 16.96
N ALA A 80 12.76 16.49 17.23
CA ALA A 80 13.80 16.54 16.20
C ALA A 80 13.85 15.24 15.39
N ALA A 81 13.62 14.08 16.01
CA ALA A 81 13.50 12.80 15.30
C ALA A 81 12.32 12.81 14.30
N VAL A 82 11.21 13.48 14.63
CA VAL A 82 10.02 13.58 13.76
C VAL A 82 10.34 14.40 12.52
N VAL A 83 10.98 15.55 12.70
CA VAL A 83 11.38 16.43 11.59
C VAL A 83 12.39 15.72 10.69
N ALA A 84 13.36 15.01 11.27
CA ALA A 84 14.33 14.23 10.50
C ALA A 84 13.66 13.09 9.72
N GLY A 85 12.76 12.33 10.35
CA GLY A 85 11.98 11.28 9.68
C GLY A 85 11.10 11.84 8.55
N ALA A 86 10.46 13.00 8.77
CA ALA A 86 9.67 13.68 7.74
C ALA A 86 10.54 14.13 6.56
N LYS A 87 11.76 14.62 6.83
CA LYS A 87 12.73 14.98 5.78
C LYS A 87 13.09 13.77 4.91
N VAL A 88 13.36 12.62 5.53
CA VAL A 88 13.64 11.36 4.81
C VAL A 88 12.43 10.90 3.99
N CYS A 89 11.23 10.96 4.56
CA CYS A 89 10.00 10.63 3.83
C CYS A 89 9.74 11.56 2.64
N ASN A 90 10.11 12.84 2.75
CA ASN A 90 9.96 13.81 1.67
C ASN A 90 11.01 13.62 0.56
N SER A 91 12.25 13.26 0.91
CA SER A 91 13.26 12.89 -0.10
C SER A 91 12.92 11.57 -0.79
N GLU A 92 12.40 10.60 -0.04
CA GLU A 92 12.09 9.24 -0.53
C GLU A 92 10.58 9.01 -0.74
N LYS A 93 9.96 9.85 -1.57
CA LYS A 93 8.49 9.84 -1.79
C LYS A 93 7.96 8.47 -2.20
N VAL A 94 8.70 7.74 -3.04
CA VAL A 94 8.32 6.41 -3.52
C VAL A 94 8.32 5.39 -2.38
N PHE A 95 9.32 5.42 -1.51
CA PHE A 95 9.35 4.55 -0.32
C PHE A 95 8.24 4.91 0.66
N PHE A 96 8.03 6.20 0.92
CA PHE A 96 6.95 6.64 1.78
C PHE A 96 5.60 6.14 1.26
N LEU A 97 5.27 6.36 -0.01
CA LEU A 97 4.00 5.94 -0.61
C LEU A 97 3.81 4.41 -0.69
N ARG A 98 4.88 3.63 -0.86
CA ARG A 98 4.78 2.18 -1.03
C ARG A 98 4.93 1.38 0.27
N CYS A 99 5.81 1.80 1.18
CA CYS A 99 6.15 1.03 2.38
C CYS A 99 5.49 1.59 3.64
N VAL A 100 5.49 2.92 3.80
CA VAL A 100 5.02 3.57 5.03
C VAL A 100 3.54 3.90 4.96
N MET A 101 3.10 4.53 3.86
CA MET A 101 1.73 4.97 3.64
C MET A 101 0.73 3.82 3.72
N PRO A 102 0.93 2.61 3.18
CA PRO A 102 -0.06 1.55 3.32
C PRO A 102 -0.17 1.03 4.75
N LYS A 103 0.93 1.04 5.53
CA LYS A 103 0.89 0.69 6.96
C LYS A 103 0.16 1.78 7.75
N PHE A 104 0.43 3.06 7.47
CA PHE A 104 -0.27 4.20 8.04
C PHE A 104 -1.76 4.20 7.67
N LEU A 105 -2.10 3.96 6.42
CA LEU A 105 -3.47 3.94 5.94
C LEU A 105 -4.23 2.72 6.49
N LYS A 106 -3.61 1.54 6.56
CA LYS A 106 -4.17 0.38 7.30
C LYS A 106 -4.36 0.68 8.79
N PHE A 107 -3.60 1.61 9.35
CA PHE A 107 -3.70 2.03 10.74
C PHE A 107 -4.79 3.10 10.95
N VAL A 108 -4.87 4.11 10.09
CA VAL A 108 -5.88 5.17 10.13
C VAL A 108 -7.25 4.62 9.71
N ILE A 109 -7.32 3.94 8.56
CA ILE A 109 -8.53 3.30 8.01
C ILE A 109 -8.85 2.00 8.75
N ARG A 110 -8.06 1.58 9.75
CA ARG A 110 -8.48 0.46 10.61
C ARG A 110 -9.84 0.85 11.21
N PRO A 111 -10.92 0.09 10.96
CA PRO A 111 -12.28 0.48 11.32
C PRO A 111 -12.54 0.58 12.84
N ARG A 112 -11.48 0.48 13.64
CA ARG A 112 -11.51 0.30 15.10
C ARG A 112 -11.67 1.61 15.86
N ILE A 113 -11.32 2.75 15.26
CA ILE A 113 -11.32 4.05 15.96
C ILE A 113 -12.09 5.09 15.15
N LEU A 114 -11.78 5.29 13.86
CA LEU A 114 -12.46 6.32 13.06
C LEU A 114 -13.93 6.02 12.80
N VAL A 115 -14.31 4.76 12.52
CA VAL A 115 -15.72 4.42 12.25
C VAL A 115 -16.62 4.62 13.48
N PRO A 116 -16.27 4.15 14.69
CA PRO A 116 -17.10 4.43 15.87
C PRO A 116 -17.07 5.91 16.28
N ILE A 117 -15.95 6.64 16.08
CA ILE A 117 -15.91 8.09 16.33
C ILE A 117 -16.77 8.85 15.33
N LEU A 118 -16.65 8.55 14.03
CA LEU A 118 -17.46 9.15 12.98
C LEU A 118 -18.94 8.80 13.17
N TRP A 119 -19.25 7.55 13.53
CA TRP A 119 -20.58 7.12 13.90
C TRP A 119 -21.10 7.89 15.11
N PHE A 120 -20.29 8.09 16.16
CA PHE A 120 -20.68 8.86 17.34
C PHE A 120 -20.92 10.34 17.01
N VAL A 121 -20.09 10.94 16.16
CA VAL A 121 -20.25 12.33 15.69
C VAL A 121 -21.50 12.46 14.83
N LEU A 122 -21.71 11.56 13.87
CA LEU A 122 -22.92 11.54 13.03
C LEU A 122 -24.17 11.20 13.84
N PHE A 123 -24.08 10.31 14.83
CA PHE A 123 -25.14 9.99 15.77
C PHE A 123 -25.51 11.21 16.61
N SER A 124 -24.52 11.93 17.15
CA SER A 124 -24.75 13.16 17.90
C SER A 124 -25.39 14.24 17.02
N SER A 125 -24.95 14.36 15.76
CA SER A 125 -25.52 15.30 14.80
C SER A 125 -26.95 14.91 14.39
N ALA A 126 -27.21 13.63 14.16
CA ALA A 126 -28.54 13.11 13.84
C ALA A 126 -29.50 13.20 15.03
N MET A 127 -29.01 12.94 16.24
CA MET A 127 -29.76 13.15 17.48
C MET A 127 -30.10 14.63 17.67
N TYR A 128 -29.14 15.53 17.46
CA TYR A 128 -29.40 16.97 17.52
C TYR A 128 -30.48 17.41 16.52
N ALA A 129 -30.41 16.94 15.27
CA ALA A 129 -31.44 17.21 14.26
C ALA A 129 -32.83 16.65 14.65
N SER A 130 -32.88 15.47 15.27
CA SER A 130 -34.16 14.88 15.73
C SER A 130 -34.75 15.61 16.95
N LEU A 131 -33.91 16.27 17.76
CA LEU A 131 -34.33 17.10 18.90
C LEU A 131 -34.81 18.49 18.47
N THR A 132 -34.46 18.96 17.27
CA THR A 132 -34.82 20.31 16.78
C THR A 132 -36.12 20.39 16.00
N PHE A 133 -36.71 19.27 15.56
CA PHE A 133 -38.04 19.28 14.90
C PHE A 133 -39.17 19.18 15.93
N ASP A 134 -39.48 20.29 16.59
CA ASP A 134 -40.70 20.44 17.40
C ASP A 134 -41.74 21.26 16.62
N PRO A 135 -42.85 20.63 16.14
CA PRO A 135 -43.91 21.31 15.40
C PRO A 135 -44.55 22.47 16.17
N HIS A 136 -44.60 22.40 17.51
CA HIS A 136 -45.11 23.48 18.34
C HIS A 136 -44.13 24.66 18.41
N ALA A 137 -42.83 24.39 18.55
CA ALA A 137 -41.79 25.41 18.52
C ALA A 137 -41.70 26.12 17.16
N ILE A 138 -41.85 25.40 16.04
CA ILE A 138 -41.86 25.97 14.69
C ILE A 138 -43.02 26.95 14.48
N LEU A 139 -44.19 26.67 15.08
CA LEU A 139 -45.33 27.59 15.08
C LEU A 139 -45.25 28.65 16.20
N GLY A 140 -44.26 28.59 17.09
CA GLY A 140 -44.12 29.49 18.23
C GLY A 140 -45.22 29.33 19.28
N LEU A 141 -45.78 28.13 19.43
CA LEU A 141 -46.87 27.82 20.34
C LEU A 141 -46.40 26.88 21.47
N PRO A 142 -47.01 26.94 22.67
CA PRO A 142 -46.77 25.93 23.70
C PRO A 142 -47.39 24.58 23.29
N SER A 143 -46.86 23.47 23.82
CA SER A 143 -47.36 22.11 23.55
C SER A 143 -48.81 21.87 24.01
N SER A 144 -49.36 22.76 24.84
CA SER A 144 -50.77 22.77 25.28
C SER A 144 -51.70 23.60 24.40
N ALA A 145 -51.22 24.17 23.29
CA ALA A 145 -52.01 25.02 22.41
C ALA A 145 -53.17 24.25 21.78
N SER A 146 -54.34 24.89 21.72
CA SER A 146 -55.53 24.28 21.12
C SER A 146 -55.40 24.19 19.60
N THR A 147 -56.15 23.29 18.98
CA THR A 147 -56.20 23.18 17.51
C THR A 147 -56.68 24.48 16.83
N ALA A 148 -57.46 25.30 17.53
CA ALA A 148 -57.88 26.62 17.08
C ALA A 148 -56.70 27.62 17.04
N ASP A 149 -55.83 27.58 18.04
CA ASP A 149 -54.63 28.43 18.12
C ASP A 149 -53.60 28.01 17.05
N ILE A 150 -53.42 26.71 16.85
CA ILE A 150 -52.56 26.14 15.79
C ILE A 150 -53.03 26.62 14.41
N LYS A 151 -54.34 26.57 14.13
CA LYS A 151 -54.94 27.08 12.88
C LYS A 151 -54.77 28.58 12.71
N LYS A 152 -54.95 29.36 13.78
CA LYS A 152 -54.83 30.82 13.76
C LYS A 152 -53.40 31.26 13.46
N THR A 153 -52.42 30.68 14.15
CA THR A 153 -51.00 31.01 14.00
C THR A 153 -50.46 30.54 12.66
N TYR A 154 -50.85 29.36 12.18
CA TYR A 154 -50.53 28.90 10.82
C TYR A 154 -51.01 29.89 9.75
N ARG A 155 -52.26 30.37 9.81
CA ARG A 155 -52.77 31.35 8.84
C ARG A 155 -51.95 32.64 8.83
N ALA A 156 -51.55 33.12 10.00
CA ALA A 156 -50.74 34.33 10.14
C ALA A 156 -49.32 34.14 9.55
N LEU A 157 -48.65 33.04 9.88
CA LEU A 157 -47.30 32.74 9.39
C LEU A 157 -47.29 32.39 7.90
N SER A 158 -48.30 31.64 7.43
CA SER A 158 -48.48 31.27 6.02
C SER A 158 -48.64 32.52 5.14
N LYS A 159 -49.42 33.52 5.59
CA LYS A 159 -49.56 34.80 4.88
C LYS A 159 -48.26 35.62 4.88
N ARG A 160 -47.51 35.58 5.98
CA ARG A 160 -46.26 36.34 6.15
C ARG A 160 -45.10 35.78 5.30
N TYR A 161 -45.04 34.47 5.14
CA TYR A 161 -43.97 33.78 4.42
C TYR A 161 -44.41 33.25 3.05
N HIS A 162 -45.61 33.59 2.57
CA HIS A 162 -46.11 33.10 1.28
C HIS A 162 -45.15 33.51 0.14
N PRO A 163 -44.71 32.57 -0.72
CA PRO A 163 -43.70 32.85 -1.76
C PRO A 163 -44.15 33.91 -2.77
N ASP A 164 -45.47 34.08 -2.96
CA ASP A 164 -46.01 35.12 -3.86
C ASP A 164 -45.88 36.54 -3.29
N HIS A 165 -45.89 36.69 -1.96
CA HIS A 165 -45.88 37.99 -1.30
C HIS A 165 -44.54 38.32 -0.64
N ASN A 166 -43.73 37.31 -0.32
CA ASN A 166 -42.45 37.44 0.35
C ASN A 166 -41.35 36.73 -0.46
N LYS A 167 -40.55 37.51 -1.18
CA LYS A 167 -39.46 37.03 -2.05
C LYS A 167 -38.08 37.04 -1.36
N THR A 168 -38.04 37.20 -0.05
CA THR A 168 -36.78 37.20 0.72
C THR A 168 -36.14 35.81 0.66
N GLU A 169 -34.81 35.74 0.54
CA GLU A 169 -34.06 34.49 0.69
C GLU A 169 -34.41 33.86 2.04
N GLY A 170 -34.94 32.63 2.02
CA GLY A 170 -35.41 31.89 3.22
C GLY A 170 -36.92 31.93 3.48
N ALA A 171 -37.71 32.83 2.88
CA ALA A 171 -39.16 32.87 3.10
C ALA A 171 -39.86 31.59 2.59
N ARG A 172 -39.39 31.05 1.47
CA ARG A 172 -39.88 29.79 0.89
C ARG A 172 -39.62 28.59 1.82
N GLU A 173 -38.44 28.53 2.43
CA GLU A 173 -38.06 27.45 3.35
C GLU A 173 -38.88 27.51 4.63
N LEU A 174 -39.02 28.70 5.22
CA LEU A 174 -39.87 28.93 6.40
C LEU A 174 -41.34 28.60 6.12
N TYR A 175 -41.85 28.92 4.93
CA TYR A 175 -43.21 28.55 4.53
C TYR A 175 -43.41 27.04 4.48
N VAL A 176 -42.45 26.30 3.93
CA VAL A 176 -42.48 24.83 3.87
C VAL A 176 -42.43 24.23 5.28
N GLN A 177 -41.57 24.74 6.17
CA GLN A 177 -41.48 24.27 7.56
C GLN A 177 -42.78 24.55 8.35
N VAL A 178 -43.35 25.75 8.23
CA VAL A 178 -44.61 26.13 8.87
C VAL A 178 -45.78 25.28 8.38
N ARG A 179 -45.84 24.99 7.08
CA ARG A 179 -46.85 24.10 6.49
C ARG A 179 -46.69 22.66 6.97
N ARG A 180 -45.46 22.17 7.07
CA ARG A 180 -45.13 20.83 7.57
C ARG A 180 -45.53 20.68 9.04
N ALA A 181 -45.19 21.66 9.88
CA ALA A 181 -45.56 21.68 11.30
C ALA A 181 -47.07 21.74 11.53
N TYR A 182 -47.79 22.56 10.76
CA TYR A 182 -49.26 22.64 10.84
C TYR A 182 -49.93 21.32 10.47
N LYS A 183 -49.48 20.65 9.39
CA LYS A 183 -50.02 19.36 8.97
C LYS A 183 -49.79 18.28 10.02
N ALA A 184 -48.56 18.18 10.56
CA ALA A 184 -48.22 17.22 11.60
C ALA A 184 -49.09 17.35 12.87
N LEU A 185 -49.56 18.56 13.20
CA LEU A 185 -50.37 18.83 14.40
C LEU A 185 -51.88 18.71 14.19
N VAL A 186 -52.39 18.93 12.97
CA VAL A 186 -53.83 18.98 12.70
C VAL A 186 -54.36 17.73 12.02
N ASP A 187 -53.56 17.08 11.17
CA ASP A 187 -53.98 15.90 10.41
C ASP A 187 -52.81 14.94 10.24
N ARG A 188 -52.63 14.10 11.27
CA ARG A 188 -51.50 13.18 11.35
C ARG A 188 -51.57 12.08 10.28
N GLU A 189 -52.77 11.63 9.92
CA GLU A 189 -52.96 10.60 8.90
C GLU A 189 -52.62 11.13 7.51
N ALA A 190 -53.12 12.33 7.15
CA ALA A 190 -52.77 12.96 5.88
C ALA A 190 -51.27 13.34 5.80
N PHE A 191 -50.65 13.71 6.92
CA PHE A 191 -49.22 13.96 6.99
C PHE A 191 -48.40 12.67 6.73
N GLU A 192 -48.79 11.56 7.35
CA GLU A 192 -48.14 10.25 7.16
C GLU A 192 -48.32 9.72 5.72
N GLU A 193 -49.45 9.97 5.07
CA GLU A 193 -49.68 9.61 3.66
C GLU A 193 -48.86 10.46 2.68
N GLU A 194 -48.76 11.77 2.90
CA GLU A 194 -47.95 12.68 2.06
C GLU A 194 -46.45 12.42 2.21
N GLU A 195 -45.97 12.07 3.42
CA GLU A 195 -44.59 11.59 3.58
C GLU A 195 -44.33 10.29 2.83
N ARG A 196 -45.28 9.35 2.82
CA ARG A 196 -45.18 8.11 2.01
C ARG A 196 -45.12 8.41 0.52
N GLN A 197 -45.89 9.40 0.03
CA GLN A 197 -45.88 9.81 -1.37
C GLN A 197 -44.58 10.53 -1.76
N ASN A 198 -44.08 11.45 -0.92
CA ASN A 198 -42.79 12.11 -1.14
C ASN A 198 -41.62 11.12 -1.11
N ALA A 199 -41.69 10.08 -0.26
CA ALA A 199 -40.71 8.99 -0.27
C ALA A 199 -40.77 8.14 -1.55
N GLN A 200 -41.96 7.96 -2.14
CA GLN A 200 -42.12 7.31 -3.44
C GLN A 200 -41.58 8.16 -4.59
N GLU A 201 -41.70 9.49 -4.53
CA GLU A 201 -41.16 10.40 -5.56
C GLU A 201 -39.62 10.39 -5.59
N PHE A 202 -38.97 10.21 -4.43
CA PHE A 202 -37.51 9.97 -4.34
C PHE A 202 -37.07 8.64 -4.98
N ALA A 203 -37.97 7.65 -5.10
CA ALA A 203 -37.69 6.38 -5.78
C ALA A 203 -37.78 6.48 -7.31
N VAL A 204 -38.33 7.57 -7.87
CA VAL A 204 -38.55 7.75 -9.32
C VAL A 204 -37.33 8.38 -10.03
N GLY A 205 -36.35 8.92 -9.30
CA GLY A 205 -35.12 9.49 -9.86
C GLY A 205 -34.08 8.48 -10.38
N VAL A 206 -34.24 7.19 -10.09
CA VAL A 206 -33.38 6.12 -10.59
C VAL A 206 -34.29 5.04 -11.18
N ALA A 207 -34.36 4.96 -12.51
CA ALA A 207 -35.18 3.98 -13.20
C ALA A 207 -34.70 2.55 -12.90
N LEU A 208 -35.30 1.91 -11.89
CA LEU A 208 -35.11 0.51 -11.57
C LEU A 208 -36.36 -0.30 -11.96
N PRO A 209 -36.20 -1.46 -12.64
CA PRO A 209 -37.32 -2.29 -13.09
C PRO A 209 -38.22 -2.81 -11.96
N ARG A 210 -39.52 -2.99 -12.26
CA ARG A 210 -40.57 -3.44 -11.32
C ARG A 210 -40.33 -4.79 -10.62
N PHE A 211 -39.35 -5.59 -11.06
CA PHE A 211 -38.98 -6.85 -10.40
C PHE A 211 -38.05 -6.65 -9.18
N LEU A 212 -37.54 -5.43 -8.95
CA LEU A 212 -36.65 -5.07 -7.82
C LEU A 212 -37.37 -4.32 -6.68
N THR A 213 -38.70 -4.20 -6.73
CA THR A 213 -39.51 -3.39 -5.80
C THR A 213 -40.60 -4.19 -5.08
N SER A 214 -40.56 -5.52 -5.12
CA SER A 214 -41.54 -6.38 -4.44
C SER A 214 -41.06 -6.71 -3.02
N ARG A 215 -41.82 -6.22 -2.04
CA ARG A 215 -41.58 -6.18 -0.58
C ARG A 215 -41.09 -7.44 0.14
N GLU A 216 -41.00 -8.61 -0.49
CA GLU A 216 -40.70 -9.83 0.26
C GLU A 216 -39.20 -10.16 0.36
N HIS A 217 -38.37 -9.82 -0.63
CA HIS A 217 -36.94 -10.21 -0.64
C HIS A 217 -35.96 -9.05 -0.96
N ASP A 218 -36.41 -7.79 -0.88
CA ASP A 218 -35.67 -6.59 -1.32
C ASP A 218 -34.24 -6.47 -0.75
N GLY A 219 -34.07 -6.70 0.55
CA GLY A 219 -32.74 -6.64 1.17
C GLY A 219 -31.81 -7.72 0.65
N LEU A 220 -32.27 -8.98 0.64
CA LEU A 220 -31.45 -10.14 0.28
C LEU A 220 -31.04 -10.14 -1.19
N VAL A 221 -31.93 -9.72 -2.09
CA VAL A 221 -31.64 -9.64 -3.53
C VAL A 221 -30.67 -8.50 -3.82
N LEU A 222 -30.85 -7.33 -3.20
CA LEU A 222 -29.92 -6.20 -3.34
C LEU A 222 -28.53 -6.53 -2.75
N PHE A 223 -28.47 -7.15 -1.57
CA PHE A 223 -27.21 -7.62 -0.96
C PHE A 223 -26.54 -8.73 -1.78
N GLY A 224 -27.32 -9.62 -2.40
CA GLY A 224 -26.81 -10.66 -3.29
C GLY A 224 -26.23 -10.09 -4.59
N LEU A 225 -26.91 -9.13 -5.21
CA LEU A 225 -26.46 -8.48 -6.44
C LEU A 225 -25.26 -7.55 -6.20
N LEU A 226 -25.24 -6.82 -5.08
CA LEU A 226 -24.08 -6.04 -4.63
C LEU A 226 -22.90 -6.94 -4.24
N GLY A 227 -23.17 -8.05 -3.55
CA GLY A 227 -22.19 -9.07 -3.20
C GLY A 227 -21.60 -9.75 -4.43
N LEU A 228 -22.37 -9.90 -5.51
CA LEU A 228 -21.87 -10.42 -6.79
C LEU A 228 -21.12 -9.34 -7.58
N LEU A 229 -21.61 -8.10 -7.59
CA LEU A 229 -20.95 -6.96 -8.25
C LEU A 229 -19.58 -6.63 -7.61
N ILE A 230 -19.44 -6.81 -6.29
CA ILE A 230 -18.19 -6.57 -5.56
C ILE A 230 -17.37 -7.86 -5.44
N GLY A 231 -18.02 -8.97 -5.12
CA GLY A 231 -17.37 -10.26 -4.87
C GLY A 231 -16.84 -10.92 -6.13
N LEU A 232 -17.51 -10.78 -7.28
CA LEU A 232 -17.02 -11.35 -8.55
C LEU A 232 -15.73 -10.65 -9.03
N PRO A 233 -15.62 -9.31 -9.06
CA PRO A 233 -14.34 -8.65 -9.34
C PRO A 233 -13.27 -8.96 -8.29
N ILE A 234 -13.61 -9.06 -7.00
CA ILE A 234 -12.63 -9.43 -5.96
C ILE A 234 -12.17 -10.88 -6.12
N TYR A 235 -13.06 -11.81 -6.50
CA TYR A 235 -12.74 -13.21 -6.73
C TYR A 235 -11.91 -13.40 -8.01
N ILE A 236 -12.29 -12.72 -9.10
CA ILE A 236 -11.50 -12.67 -10.34
C ILE A 236 -10.14 -12.04 -10.06
N TRP A 237 -10.09 -10.93 -9.32
CA TRP A 237 -8.82 -10.32 -8.90
C TRP A 237 -8.00 -11.30 -8.04
N TYR A 238 -8.59 -11.96 -7.05
CA TYR A 238 -7.92 -12.90 -6.16
C TYR A 238 -7.34 -14.10 -6.93
N THR A 239 -8.11 -14.67 -7.87
CA THR A 239 -7.66 -15.79 -8.71
C THR A 239 -6.54 -15.37 -9.67
N PHE A 240 -6.65 -14.23 -10.35
CA PHE A 240 -5.61 -13.71 -11.25
C PHE A 240 -4.35 -13.18 -10.53
N THR A 241 -4.46 -12.79 -9.26
CA THR A 241 -3.35 -12.20 -8.50
C THR A 241 -2.47 -13.25 -7.79
N ASN A 242 -2.92 -14.51 -7.75
CA ASN A 242 -2.26 -15.61 -7.02
C ASN A 242 -1.08 -16.24 -7.78
N ASP A 243 -1.05 -16.19 -9.11
CA ASP A 243 0.00 -16.83 -9.93
C ASP A 243 1.34 -16.08 -9.94
N LYS A 244 1.37 -14.82 -9.47
CA LYS A 244 2.58 -13.98 -9.48
C LYS A 244 3.27 -13.85 -8.12
N LYS A 245 3.10 -14.81 -7.21
CA LYS A 245 3.72 -14.74 -5.86
C LYS A 245 5.24 -14.64 -5.93
N VAL A 246 5.92 -15.58 -6.59
CA VAL A 246 7.38 -15.62 -6.65
C VAL A 246 7.98 -14.39 -7.36
N PRO A 247 7.49 -13.96 -8.54
CA PRO A 247 7.96 -12.72 -9.17
C PRO A 247 7.75 -11.48 -8.30
N ARG A 248 6.64 -11.43 -7.56
CA ARG A 248 6.37 -10.33 -6.63
C ARG A 248 7.36 -10.32 -5.46
N LEU A 249 7.67 -11.48 -4.88
CA LEU A 249 8.65 -11.60 -3.79
C LEU A 249 10.04 -11.16 -4.26
N LEU A 250 10.48 -11.66 -5.42
CA LEU A 250 11.74 -11.26 -6.04
C LEU A 250 11.82 -9.75 -6.28
N TRP A 251 10.72 -9.13 -6.72
CA TRP A 251 10.68 -7.69 -6.92
C TRP A 251 10.93 -6.91 -5.62
N HIS A 252 10.37 -7.35 -4.48
CA HIS A 252 10.62 -6.71 -3.18
C HIS A 252 12.08 -6.86 -2.74
N ILE A 253 12.66 -8.05 -2.94
CA ILE A 253 14.06 -8.32 -2.58
C ILE A 253 15.03 -7.50 -3.44
N ARG A 254 14.75 -7.36 -4.75
CA ARG A 254 15.61 -6.57 -5.65
C ARG A 254 15.66 -5.10 -5.30
N PHE A 255 14.54 -4.57 -4.80
CA PHE A 255 14.46 -3.17 -4.41
C PHE A 255 15.39 -2.82 -3.25
N ASP A 256 15.84 -3.82 -2.49
CA ASP A 256 16.80 -3.67 -1.39
C ASP A 256 18.13 -3.06 -1.87
N LYS A 257 18.59 -3.39 -3.08
CA LYS A 257 19.85 -2.87 -3.64
C LYS A 257 19.89 -1.35 -3.69
N GLU A 258 18.85 -0.74 -4.26
CA GLU A 258 18.74 0.71 -4.39
C GLU A 258 18.44 1.33 -3.03
N ARG A 259 17.59 0.69 -2.22
CA ARG A 259 17.14 1.25 -0.95
C ARG A 259 18.27 1.34 0.06
N VAL A 260 19.07 0.29 0.22
CA VAL A 260 20.21 0.30 1.15
C VAL A 260 21.15 1.46 0.82
N GLU A 261 21.50 1.65 -0.44
CA GLU A 261 22.37 2.75 -0.87
C GLU A 261 21.77 4.13 -0.54
N HIS A 262 20.50 4.36 -0.91
CA HIS A 262 19.80 5.60 -0.62
C HIS A 262 19.73 5.88 0.89
N PHE A 263 19.46 4.87 1.72
CA PHE A 263 19.44 5.02 3.17
C PHE A 263 20.82 5.30 3.77
N LEU A 264 21.89 4.68 3.25
CA LEU A 264 23.26 5.01 3.66
C LEU A 264 23.62 6.47 3.37
N LEU A 265 23.17 7.04 2.25
CA LEU A 265 23.32 8.47 1.98
C LEU A 265 22.55 9.33 3.00
N HIS A 266 21.35 8.92 3.44
CA HIS A 266 20.61 9.60 4.52
C HIS A 266 21.30 9.47 5.88
N PHE A 267 22.11 8.44 6.08
CA PHE A 267 23.03 8.30 7.21
C PHE A 267 24.36 9.05 6.98
N GLY A 268 24.49 9.89 5.94
CA GLY A 268 25.72 10.66 5.68
C GLY A 268 26.93 9.79 5.32
N ILE A 269 26.71 8.55 4.90
CA ILE A 269 27.75 7.63 4.44
C ILE A 269 27.88 7.80 2.92
N PRO A 270 29.06 8.14 2.38
CA PRO A 270 29.23 8.34 0.95
C PRO A 270 29.10 7.02 0.19
N ALA A 271 28.68 7.10 -1.08
CA ALA A 271 28.64 5.94 -1.96
C ALA A 271 30.06 5.57 -2.43
N ASP A 272 30.32 4.28 -2.63
CA ASP A 272 31.59 3.82 -3.20
C ASP A 272 31.67 4.22 -4.69
N PRO A 273 32.64 5.06 -5.10
CA PRO A 273 32.75 5.53 -6.48
C PRO A 273 33.00 4.37 -7.47
N LYS A 274 33.69 3.30 -7.05
CA LYS A 274 33.91 2.12 -7.91
C LYS A 274 32.61 1.37 -8.17
N TYR A 275 31.79 1.23 -7.14
CA TYR A 275 30.46 0.62 -7.26
C TYR A 275 29.52 1.48 -8.12
N VAL A 276 29.51 2.79 -7.92
CA VAL A 276 28.73 3.75 -8.72
C VAL A 276 29.17 3.70 -10.19
N ALA A 277 30.46 3.77 -10.48
CA ALA A 277 31.00 3.71 -11.83
C ALA A 277 30.62 2.40 -12.54
N ARG A 278 30.68 1.26 -11.84
CA ARG A 278 30.26 -0.04 -12.39
C ARG A 278 28.76 -0.06 -12.74
N ARG A 279 27.92 0.53 -11.90
CA ARG A 279 26.47 0.63 -12.15
C ARG A 279 26.17 1.56 -13.32
N GLU A 280 26.80 2.73 -13.37
CA GLU A 280 26.63 3.71 -14.44
C GLU A 280 27.08 3.16 -15.79
N SER A 281 28.20 2.43 -15.81
CA SER A 281 28.67 1.67 -16.97
C SER A 281 27.59 0.71 -17.48
N ARG A 282 26.98 -0.08 -16.61
CA ARG A 282 25.92 -1.03 -16.99
C ARG A 282 24.68 -0.33 -17.54
N ARG A 283 24.27 0.78 -16.92
CA ARG A 283 23.15 1.61 -17.38
C ARG A 283 23.42 2.23 -18.74
N ALA A 284 24.63 2.71 -18.99
CA ALA A 284 25.04 3.25 -20.28
C ALA A 284 24.98 2.17 -21.37
N ILE A 285 25.53 0.98 -21.12
CA ILE A 285 25.44 -0.16 -22.05
C ILE A 285 23.97 -0.52 -22.32
N LEU A 286 23.14 -0.65 -21.28
CA LEU A 286 21.71 -0.96 -21.45
C LEU A 286 20.99 0.09 -22.30
N ARG A 287 21.25 1.39 -22.08
CA ARG A 287 20.67 2.47 -22.89
C ARG A 287 21.04 2.36 -24.36
N ILE A 288 22.30 2.01 -24.65
CA ILE A 288 22.76 1.78 -26.03
C ILE A 288 22.02 0.60 -26.67
N LEU A 289 21.91 -0.52 -25.94
CA LEU A 289 21.19 -1.71 -26.42
C LEU A 289 19.70 -1.43 -26.68
N ILE A 290 19.06 -0.64 -25.81
CA ILE A 290 17.67 -0.22 -26.00
C ILE A 290 17.54 0.72 -27.20
N ALA A 291 18.43 1.71 -27.34
CA ALA A 291 18.41 2.67 -28.45
C ALA A 291 18.56 1.99 -29.82
N LEU A 292 19.31 0.89 -29.87
CA LEU A 292 19.52 0.09 -31.08
C LEU A 292 18.45 -1.00 -31.28
N ASN A 293 17.41 -1.04 -30.44
CA ASN A 293 16.36 -2.07 -30.45
C ASN A 293 16.92 -3.51 -30.38
N THR A 294 18.11 -3.72 -29.82
CA THR A 294 18.65 -5.07 -29.58
C THR A 294 17.96 -5.71 -28.38
N VAL A 295 17.47 -4.88 -27.46
CA VAL A 295 16.82 -5.27 -26.21
C VAL A 295 15.56 -4.41 -26.02
N PRO A 296 14.42 -4.97 -25.54
CA PRO A 296 13.20 -4.19 -25.29
C PRO A 296 13.39 -3.03 -24.29
N PRO A 297 12.58 -1.95 -24.37
CA PRO A 297 12.76 -0.74 -23.55
C PRO A 297 12.54 -0.95 -22.04
N ASN A 298 11.88 -2.04 -21.64
CA ASN A 298 11.59 -2.36 -20.24
C ASN A 298 12.45 -3.52 -19.71
N VAL A 299 13.65 -3.72 -20.29
CA VAL A 299 14.56 -4.75 -19.82
C VAL A 299 15.30 -4.32 -18.56
N ARG A 300 15.50 -5.32 -17.71
CA ARG A 300 16.15 -5.22 -16.42
C ARG A 300 17.66 -4.95 -16.57
N GLU A 301 18.23 -4.19 -15.64
CA GLU A 301 19.68 -3.92 -15.60
C GLU A 301 20.54 -5.18 -15.36
N ASP A 302 19.95 -6.21 -14.74
CA ASP A 302 20.63 -7.49 -14.44
C ASP A 302 21.08 -8.25 -15.68
N VAL A 303 20.44 -8.04 -16.83
CA VAL A 303 20.83 -8.65 -18.12
C VAL A 303 22.25 -8.23 -18.52
N VAL A 304 22.69 -7.06 -18.08
CA VAL A 304 24.00 -6.49 -18.42
C VAL A 304 25.06 -6.80 -17.34
N ASN A 305 24.71 -7.62 -16.33
CA ASN A 305 25.64 -7.93 -15.23
C ASN A 305 26.92 -8.65 -15.67
N SER A 306 26.82 -9.47 -16.73
CA SER A 306 27.91 -10.24 -17.33
C SER A 306 28.75 -9.45 -18.36
N PHE A 307 28.32 -8.23 -18.70
CA PHE A 307 29.01 -7.41 -19.70
C PHE A 307 30.25 -6.74 -19.09
N PRO A 308 31.30 -6.51 -19.90
CA PRO A 308 32.47 -5.77 -19.47
C PRO A 308 32.14 -4.28 -19.20
N PRO A 309 33.03 -3.53 -18.53
CA PRO A 309 32.89 -2.08 -18.36
C PRO A 309 32.72 -1.36 -19.70
N LEU A 310 32.06 -0.20 -19.70
CA LEU A 310 31.69 0.54 -20.91
C LEU A 310 32.88 0.80 -21.85
N PRO A 311 34.06 1.26 -21.39
CA PRO A 311 35.19 1.48 -22.29
C PRO A 311 35.65 0.18 -22.99
N ASP A 312 35.80 -0.91 -22.23
CA ASP A 312 36.18 -2.22 -22.75
C ASP A 312 35.08 -2.81 -23.66
N PHE A 313 33.81 -2.59 -23.33
CA PHE A 313 32.67 -3.00 -24.16
C PHE A 313 32.69 -2.29 -25.52
N VAL A 314 32.90 -0.97 -25.53
CA VAL A 314 32.97 -0.18 -26.77
C VAL A 314 34.14 -0.65 -27.63
N GLN A 315 35.31 -0.85 -27.03
CA GLN A 315 36.49 -1.36 -27.75
C GLN A 315 36.24 -2.74 -28.37
N ARG A 316 35.63 -3.67 -27.61
CA ARG A 316 35.30 -5.01 -28.12
C ARG A 316 34.25 -5.00 -29.22
N CYS A 317 33.33 -4.03 -29.22
CA CYS A 317 32.33 -3.87 -30.28
C CYS A 317 32.93 -3.33 -31.57
N ILE A 318 33.98 -2.50 -31.49
CA ILE A 318 34.73 -2.04 -32.67
C ILE A 318 35.48 -3.22 -33.30
N ASP A 319 36.16 -4.03 -32.47
CA ASP A 319 36.83 -5.29 -32.85
C ASP A 319 35.86 -6.49 -32.86
N ALA A 320 34.68 -6.34 -33.47
CA ALA A 320 33.62 -7.35 -33.43
C ALA A 320 34.06 -8.74 -33.93
N ASP A 321 34.88 -8.76 -34.99
CA ASP A 321 35.35 -9.99 -35.64
C ASP A 321 36.23 -10.85 -34.72
N LYS A 322 37.04 -10.21 -33.86
CA LYS A 322 37.91 -10.91 -32.90
C LYS A 322 37.13 -11.40 -31.68
N ASN A 323 36.00 -10.77 -31.37
CA ASN A 323 35.22 -11.00 -30.14
C ASN A 323 33.90 -11.74 -30.39
N ALA A 324 33.70 -12.35 -31.56
CA ALA A 324 32.45 -13.04 -31.92
C ALA A 324 32.04 -14.16 -30.95
N ALA A 325 32.99 -14.82 -30.27
CA ALA A 325 32.70 -15.80 -29.23
C ALA A 325 32.09 -15.17 -27.96
N LEU A 326 32.57 -13.99 -27.57
CA LEU A 326 32.07 -13.25 -26.42
C LEU A 326 30.62 -12.79 -26.66
N PHE A 327 30.33 -12.22 -27.83
CA PHE A 327 28.98 -11.75 -28.15
C PHE A 327 27.96 -12.90 -28.22
N ARG A 328 28.35 -14.08 -28.70
CA ARG A 328 27.52 -15.29 -28.62
C ARG A 328 27.23 -15.70 -27.18
N ASN A 329 28.23 -15.66 -26.30
CA ASN A 329 28.04 -15.96 -24.87
C ASN A 329 27.17 -14.92 -24.16
N LEU A 330 27.16 -13.67 -24.63
CA LEU A 330 26.26 -12.61 -24.15
C LEU A 330 24.84 -12.69 -24.76
N GLY A 331 24.59 -13.64 -25.68
CA GLY A 331 23.29 -13.82 -26.32
C GLY A 331 22.93 -12.75 -27.35
N LEU A 332 23.92 -12.11 -27.98
CA LEU A 332 23.72 -11.10 -29.02
C LEU A 332 23.76 -11.73 -30.41
N ASP A 333 22.71 -11.49 -31.21
CA ASP A 333 22.62 -11.96 -32.59
C ASP A 333 23.59 -11.22 -33.51
N ALA A 334 24.01 -11.86 -34.61
CA ALA A 334 24.92 -11.26 -35.59
C ALA A 334 24.41 -9.92 -36.15
N LYS A 335 23.09 -9.77 -36.31
CA LYS A 335 22.46 -8.50 -36.72
C LYS A 335 22.61 -7.40 -35.66
N ALA A 336 22.47 -7.76 -34.38
CA ALA A 336 22.64 -6.84 -33.27
C ALA A 336 24.11 -6.39 -33.14
N VAL A 337 25.05 -7.31 -33.33
CA VAL A 337 26.50 -7.02 -33.32
C VAL A 337 26.86 -6.07 -34.47
N GLY A 338 26.35 -6.28 -35.69
CA GLY A 338 26.58 -5.37 -36.81
C GLY A 338 26.02 -3.95 -36.57
N ALA A 339 24.81 -3.85 -35.99
CA ALA A 339 24.23 -2.56 -35.62
C ALA A 339 25.07 -1.85 -34.55
N LEU A 340 25.50 -2.58 -33.51
CA LEU A 340 26.38 -2.06 -32.46
C LEU A 340 27.71 -1.56 -33.02
N GLN A 341 28.37 -2.34 -33.88
CA GLN A 341 29.63 -1.95 -34.50
C GLN A 341 29.48 -0.65 -35.31
N SER A 342 28.44 -0.55 -36.14
CA SER A 342 28.20 0.65 -36.96
C SER A 342 27.93 1.91 -36.11
N TYR A 343 27.18 1.77 -35.02
CA TYR A 343 26.84 2.88 -34.14
C TYR A 343 28.03 3.31 -33.27
N LEU A 344 28.76 2.35 -32.71
CA LEU A 344 29.89 2.59 -31.82
C LEU A 344 31.16 3.01 -32.56
N ALA A 345 31.31 2.67 -33.84
CA ALA A 345 32.39 3.22 -34.67
C ALA A 345 32.29 4.75 -34.83
N VAL A 346 31.06 5.30 -34.85
CA VAL A 346 30.82 6.74 -35.02
C VAL A 346 30.73 7.47 -33.68
N ASN A 347 30.01 6.89 -32.71
CA ASN A 347 29.67 7.56 -31.45
C ASN A 347 30.48 7.05 -30.25
N GLY A 348 31.24 5.96 -30.38
CA GLY A 348 31.85 5.25 -29.26
C GLY A 348 32.83 6.10 -28.45
N VAL A 349 33.72 6.85 -29.12
CA VAL A 349 34.69 7.72 -28.45
C VAL A 349 33.99 8.78 -27.60
N LYS A 350 33.01 9.48 -28.20
CA LYS A 350 32.22 10.51 -27.52
C LYS A 350 31.48 9.96 -26.30
N ILE A 351 30.89 8.77 -26.42
CA ILE A 351 30.16 8.11 -25.32
C ILE A 351 31.11 7.76 -24.16
N VAL A 352 32.32 7.27 -24.47
CA VAL A 352 33.33 6.95 -23.46
C VAL A 352 33.83 8.24 -22.79
N ASP A 353 34.13 9.29 -23.55
CA ASP A 353 34.56 10.59 -23.01
C ASP A 353 33.50 11.21 -22.09
N GLU A 354 32.22 11.18 -22.48
CA GLU A 354 31.09 11.66 -21.65
C GLU A 354 30.96 10.84 -20.36
N TYR A 355 31.14 9.51 -20.43
CA TYR A 355 31.11 8.63 -19.27
C TYR A 355 32.30 8.87 -18.33
N GLU A 356 33.52 8.94 -18.87
CA GLU A 356 34.72 9.19 -18.07
C GLU A 356 34.66 10.56 -17.42
N ALA A 357 34.19 11.60 -18.11
CA ALA A 357 33.97 12.92 -17.52
C ALA A 357 32.97 12.86 -16.34
N ALA A 358 31.87 12.12 -16.48
CA ALA A 358 30.88 11.94 -15.41
C ALA A 358 31.44 11.15 -14.22
N VAL A 359 32.23 10.11 -14.45
CA VAL A 359 32.86 9.31 -13.40
C VAL A 359 33.98 10.08 -12.71
N HIS A 360 34.79 10.85 -13.43
CA HIS A 360 35.87 11.65 -12.86
C HIS A 360 35.36 12.78 -11.97
N LEU A 361 34.22 13.41 -12.29
CA LEU A 361 33.55 14.37 -11.40
C LEU A 361 33.11 13.73 -10.06
N ASN A 362 32.89 12.42 -10.04
CA ASN A 362 32.46 11.64 -8.88
C ASN A 362 33.58 10.78 -8.27
N GLY A 363 34.82 10.89 -8.78
CA GLY A 363 35.85 9.85 -8.71
C GLY A 363 36.96 10.03 -7.66
N GLU A 364 36.82 10.92 -6.68
CA GLU A 364 37.76 10.93 -5.55
C GLU A 364 37.57 9.66 -4.71
N GLU A 365 38.68 8.99 -4.33
CA GLU A 365 38.60 7.86 -3.40
C GLU A 365 37.89 8.32 -2.12
N PRO A 366 36.91 7.55 -1.61
CA PRO A 366 36.14 7.98 -0.46
C PRO A 366 37.10 8.11 0.70
N LYS A 367 37.30 9.33 1.19
CA LYS A 367 38.04 9.52 2.43
C LYS A 367 37.05 9.21 3.54
N ALA A 368 37.47 8.47 4.55
CA ALA A 368 36.66 8.33 5.77
C ALA A 368 36.34 9.71 6.41
N ASP A 369 37.05 10.75 5.97
CA ASP A 369 36.87 12.15 6.36
C ASP A 369 35.69 12.84 5.63
N ASP A 370 35.14 12.25 4.56
CA ASP A 370 33.95 12.74 3.84
C ASP A 370 32.63 12.33 4.53
N PHE A 371 32.73 11.50 5.58
CA PHE A 371 31.58 11.08 6.39
C PHE A 371 31.00 12.27 7.17
N GLN A 372 29.78 12.66 6.83
CA GLN A 372 29.05 13.70 7.54
C GLN A 372 28.13 13.09 8.59
N ARG A 373 28.58 13.06 9.85
CA ARG A 373 27.80 12.49 10.95
C ARG A 373 26.48 13.23 11.14
N VAL A 374 25.38 12.50 11.03
CA VAL A 374 24.03 13.02 11.29
C VAL A 374 23.75 13.04 12.80
N SER A 375 22.83 13.91 13.27
CA SER A 375 22.43 13.95 14.68
C SER A 375 21.85 12.62 15.16
N ILE A 376 21.99 12.32 16.46
CA ILE A 376 21.53 11.05 17.04
C ILE A 376 20.01 10.86 16.85
N SER A 377 19.21 11.91 17.01
CA SER A 377 17.76 11.88 16.77
C SER A 377 17.43 11.57 15.31
N ALA A 378 18.17 12.16 14.37
CA ALA A 378 18.00 11.87 12.96
C ALA A 378 18.44 10.45 12.60
N TYR A 379 19.56 9.96 13.16
CA TYR A 379 19.98 8.56 13.04
C TYR A 379 18.88 7.60 13.51
N ARG A 380 18.32 7.82 14.71
CA ARG A 380 17.24 6.96 15.25
C ARG A 380 16.01 6.94 14.35
N ALA A 381 15.60 8.10 13.83
CA ALA A 381 14.46 8.21 12.92
C ALA A 381 14.71 7.48 11.59
N THR A 382 15.86 7.73 10.95
CA THR A 382 16.25 7.09 9.70
C THR A 382 16.43 5.59 9.86
N ARG A 383 17.04 5.14 10.96
CA ARG A 383 17.19 3.71 11.33
C ARG A 383 15.84 3.02 11.48
N TYR A 384 14.87 3.67 12.13
CA TYR A 384 13.53 3.11 12.26
C TYR A 384 12.84 2.93 10.90
N LEU A 385 12.91 3.93 10.03
CA LEU A 385 12.34 3.86 8.67
C LEU A 385 13.03 2.78 7.83
N PHE A 386 14.36 2.69 7.92
CA PHE A 386 15.14 1.68 7.24
C PHE A 386 14.81 0.26 7.73
N GLN A 387 14.60 0.07 9.04
CA GLN A 387 14.12 -1.18 9.61
C GLN A 387 12.75 -1.58 9.08
N GLN A 388 11.85 -0.63 8.82
CA GLN A 388 10.56 -0.94 8.19
C GLN A 388 10.71 -1.47 6.76
N HIS A 389 11.81 -1.14 6.08
CA HIS A 389 12.16 -1.68 4.78
C HIS A 389 12.76 -3.08 4.91
N THR A 390 13.82 -3.27 5.69
CA THR A 390 14.50 -4.58 5.79
C THR A 390 13.55 -5.66 6.28
N VAL A 391 12.69 -5.39 7.26
CA VAL A 391 11.65 -6.34 7.71
C VAL A 391 10.71 -6.80 6.58
N GLN A 392 10.41 -5.94 5.60
CA GLN A 392 9.61 -6.35 4.43
C GLN A 392 10.39 -7.26 3.50
N VAL A 393 11.69 -6.99 3.33
CA VAL A 393 12.60 -7.81 2.51
C VAL A 393 12.83 -9.15 3.18
N GLU A 394 13.11 -9.17 4.48
CA GLU A 394 13.27 -10.37 5.31
C GLU A 394 12.04 -11.27 5.23
N HIS A 395 10.84 -10.73 5.42
CA HIS A 395 9.59 -11.49 5.24
C HIS A 395 9.44 -12.03 3.81
N ALA A 396 9.83 -11.25 2.79
CA ALA A 396 9.78 -11.72 1.41
C ALA A 396 10.80 -12.86 1.16
N LEU A 397 11.98 -12.82 1.79
CA LEU A 397 12.99 -13.87 1.74
C LEU A 397 12.52 -15.15 2.41
N GLU A 398 11.88 -15.04 3.58
CA GLU A 398 11.30 -16.18 4.29
C GLU A 398 10.18 -16.84 3.48
N GLU A 399 9.24 -16.06 2.95
CA GLU A 399 8.17 -16.58 2.09
C GLU A 399 8.74 -17.22 0.81
N LEU A 400 9.81 -16.65 0.25
CA LEU A 400 10.48 -17.20 -0.92
C LEU A 400 11.13 -18.55 -0.61
N GLN A 401 11.82 -18.69 0.53
CA GLN A 401 12.42 -19.95 0.95
C GLN A 401 11.36 -21.05 1.14
N VAL A 402 10.22 -20.71 1.76
CA VAL A 402 9.10 -21.64 1.93
C VAL A 402 8.52 -22.03 0.57
N ALA A 403 8.30 -21.07 -0.33
CA ALA A 403 7.77 -21.33 -1.68
C ALA A 403 8.68 -22.21 -2.53
N MET A 404 10.01 -22.12 -2.31
CA MET A 404 11.01 -22.89 -3.06
C MET A 404 11.29 -24.29 -2.49
N GLY A 405 10.67 -24.66 -1.36
CA GLY A 405 10.82 -25.99 -0.75
C GLY A 405 12.26 -26.36 -0.38
N GLY A 406 13.14 -25.37 -0.18
CA GLY A 406 14.57 -25.60 -0.01
C GLY A 406 15.33 -24.38 0.51
N ASN A 407 16.56 -24.63 0.98
CA ASN A 407 17.48 -23.62 1.47
C ASN A 407 18.09 -22.86 0.29
N VAL A 408 17.77 -21.56 0.15
CA VAL A 408 18.44 -20.62 -0.76
C VAL A 408 19.55 -19.94 0.04
N PRO A 409 20.83 -20.33 -0.11
CA PRO A 409 21.91 -19.84 0.75
C PRO A 409 22.08 -18.32 0.67
N SER A 410 21.89 -17.73 -0.51
CA SER A 410 21.97 -16.28 -0.68
C SER A 410 20.90 -15.53 0.08
N ALA A 411 19.70 -16.11 0.25
CA ALA A 411 18.67 -15.51 1.09
C ALA A 411 19.10 -15.46 2.56
N LYS A 412 19.70 -16.53 3.10
CA LYS A 412 20.24 -16.52 4.48
C LYS A 412 21.43 -15.57 4.64
N LYS A 413 22.30 -15.49 3.64
CA LYS A 413 23.42 -14.53 3.64
C LYS A 413 22.92 -13.09 3.67
N LEU A 414 21.82 -12.78 2.97
CA LEU A 414 21.24 -11.44 2.95
C LEU A 414 20.67 -11.05 4.32
N LEU A 415 19.95 -11.95 4.99
CA LEU A 415 19.46 -11.72 6.37
C LEU A 415 20.61 -11.39 7.33
N ASN A 416 21.66 -12.22 7.33
CA ASN A 416 22.83 -11.99 8.18
C ASN A 416 23.56 -10.67 7.84
N LEU A 417 23.53 -10.26 6.57
CA LEU A 417 24.14 -9.01 6.13
C LEU A 417 23.34 -7.78 6.62
N HIS A 418 22.00 -7.88 6.67
CA HIS A 418 21.17 -6.84 7.28
C HIS A 418 21.47 -6.70 8.77
N ASP A 419 21.64 -7.81 9.51
CA ASP A 419 22.07 -7.76 10.92
C ASP A 419 23.44 -7.10 11.09
N GLU A 420 24.43 -7.51 10.28
CA GLU A 420 25.78 -6.90 10.28
C GLU A 420 25.71 -5.39 10.00
N LEU A 421 24.86 -4.97 9.06
CA LEU A 421 24.65 -3.57 8.71
C LEU A 421 24.16 -2.75 9.92
N TYR A 422 23.16 -3.24 10.65
CA TYR A 422 22.65 -2.55 11.84
C TYR A 422 23.67 -2.49 12.96
N ASP A 423 24.42 -3.58 13.18
CA ASP A 423 25.49 -3.61 14.18
C ASP A 423 26.58 -2.58 13.86
N LEU A 424 27.01 -2.49 12.60
CA LEU A 424 27.98 -1.50 12.16
C LEU A 424 27.46 -0.06 12.33
N LEU A 425 26.20 0.19 11.96
CA LEU A 425 25.57 1.49 12.14
C LEU A 425 25.49 1.88 13.62
N ASP A 426 25.08 0.96 14.50
CA ASP A 426 24.98 1.20 15.94
C ASP A 426 26.36 1.42 16.58
N MET A 427 27.42 0.74 16.11
CA MET A 427 28.80 1.01 16.55
C MET A 427 29.28 2.41 16.15
N VAL A 428 28.96 2.86 14.94
CA VAL A 428 29.36 4.18 14.43
C VAL A 428 28.58 5.31 15.09
N TYR A 429 27.27 5.12 15.33
CA TYR A 429 26.40 6.19 15.78
C TYR A 429 26.17 6.24 17.30
N LEU A 430 26.06 5.08 17.96
CA LEU A 430 25.68 5.00 19.38
C LEU A 430 26.87 4.74 20.31
N ARG A 431 27.90 4.00 19.86
CA ARG A 431 29.00 3.56 20.73
C ARG A 431 30.28 4.38 20.64
N SER A 432 30.49 5.12 19.55
CA SER A 432 31.74 5.87 19.33
C SER A 432 31.50 7.38 19.29
N GLU A 433 32.30 8.13 20.07
CA GLU A 433 32.32 9.59 20.00
C GLU A 433 32.99 10.09 18.70
N LYS A 434 33.94 9.32 18.16
CA LYS A 434 34.60 9.59 16.87
C LYS A 434 34.41 8.42 15.91
N PRO A 435 34.08 8.67 14.64
CA PRO A 435 33.83 7.62 13.66
C PRO A 435 35.12 6.83 13.41
N ASN A 436 35.10 5.52 13.68
CA ASN A 436 36.20 4.64 13.32
C ASN A 436 36.24 4.50 11.79
N LYS A 437 37.32 4.97 11.17
CA LYS A 437 37.52 4.95 9.71
C LYS A 437 37.31 3.55 9.11
N GLN A 438 37.71 2.48 9.81
CA GLN A 438 37.51 1.10 9.36
C GLN A 438 36.04 0.68 9.32
N LEU A 439 35.24 1.12 10.29
CA LEU A 439 33.80 0.81 10.33
C LEU A 439 33.06 1.56 9.22
N VAL A 440 33.41 2.83 8.99
CA VAL A 440 32.86 3.63 7.88
C VAL A 440 33.19 3.00 6.53
N MET A 441 34.43 2.55 6.33
CA MET A 441 34.82 1.84 5.09
C MET A 441 34.03 0.54 4.87
N LYS A 442 33.76 -0.22 5.94
CA LYS A 442 32.89 -1.40 5.85
C LYS A 442 31.48 -1.02 5.42
N LEU A 443 30.92 0.07 5.97
CA LEU A 443 29.60 0.57 5.60
C LEU A 443 29.53 1.07 4.15
N ILE A 444 30.57 1.74 3.65
CA ILE A 444 30.68 2.19 2.25
C ILE A 444 30.61 0.99 1.29
N ALA A 445 31.18 -0.16 1.66
CA ALA A 445 31.16 -1.37 0.85
C ALA A 445 29.84 -2.17 0.94
N MET A 446 28.91 -1.84 1.85
CA MET A 446 27.68 -2.62 2.07
C MET A 446 26.73 -2.65 0.87
N PRO A 447 26.46 -1.54 0.14
CA PRO A 447 25.60 -1.57 -1.04
C PRO A 447 26.06 -2.57 -2.09
N GLN A 448 27.36 -2.66 -2.33
CA GLN A 448 27.93 -3.63 -3.25
C GLN A 448 27.68 -5.07 -2.77
N ARG A 449 27.96 -5.35 -1.48
CA ARG A 449 27.73 -6.68 -0.89
C ARG A 449 26.27 -7.09 -0.98
N VAL A 450 25.33 -6.17 -0.71
CA VAL A 450 23.88 -6.41 -0.85
C VAL A 450 23.55 -6.70 -2.31
N SER A 451 24.03 -5.89 -3.26
CA SER A 451 23.79 -6.09 -4.68
C SER A 451 24.25 -7.47 -5.16
N ASP A 452 25.47 -7.87 -4.81
CA ASP A 452 26.06 -9.13 -5.25
C ASP A 452 25.27 -10.33 -4.71
N ILE A 453 24.82 -10.28 -3.45
CA ILE A 453 23.98 -11.36 -2.87
C ILE A 453 22.61 -11.40 -3.53
N VAL A 454 21.97 -10.25 -3.74
CA VAL A 454 20.64 -10.19 -4.36
C VAL A 454 20.70 -10.68 -5.82
N ASP A 455 21.76 -10.37 -6.56
CA ASP A 455 22.00 -10.89 -7.92
C ASP A 455 22.17 -12.40 -7.96
N ALA A 456 22.69 -13.02 -6.89
CA ALA A 456 22.88 -14.47 -6.82
C ALA A 456 21.58 -15.26 -6.56
N ILE A 457 20.52 -14.63 -6.03
CA ILE A 457 19.28 -15.30 -5.64
C ILE A 457 18.56 -15.93 -6.85
N GLU A 458 18.43 -15.20 -7.97
CA GLU A 458 17.69 -15.70 -9.14
C GLU A 458 18.38 -16.88 -9.84
N PRO A 459 19.71 -16.86 -10.11
CA PRO A 459 20.44 -18.03 -10.59
C PRO A 459 20.33 -19.24 -9.64
N GLU A 460 20.46 -19.03 -8.33
CA GLU A 460 20.29 -20.11 -7.34
C GLU A 460 18.88 -20.73 -7.42
N MET A 461 17.84 -19.91 -7.58
CA MET A 461 16.47 -20.39 -7.76
C MET A 461 16.31 -21.20 -9.04
N GLN A 462 16.89 -20.76 -10.17
CA GLN A 462 16.85 -21.52 -11.42
C GLN A 462 17.48 -22.89 -11.26
N LEU A 463 18.60 -23.00 -10.53
CA LEU A 463 19.24 -24.27 -10.21
C LEU A 463 18.35 -25.17 -9.31
N VAL A 464 17.66 -24.59 -8.33
CA VAL A 464 16.69 -25.32 -7.50
C VAL A 464 15.53 -25.85 -8.35
N TYR A 465 14.93 -25.01 -9.19
CA TYR A 465 13.87 -25.40 -10.11
C TYR A 465 14.32 -26.51 -11.07
N HIS A 466 15.51 -26.38 -11.66
CA HIS A 466 16.05 -27.38 -12.57
C HIS A 466 16.27 -28.73 -11.87
N ARG A 467 16.80 -28.73 -10.63
CA ARG A 467 16.94 -29.94 -9.81
C ARG A 467 15.60 -30.59 -9.49
N TYR A 468 14.61 -29.80 -9.09
CA TYR A 468 13.27 -30.29 -8.79
C TYR A 468 12.60 -30.91 -10.02
N PHE A 469 12.65 -30.20 -11.15
CA PHE A 469 12.12 -30.68 -12.43
C PHE A 469 12.80 -31.98 -12.88
N LYS A 470 14.14 -32.06 -12.78
CA LYS A 470 14.89 -33.27 -13.10
C LYS A 470 14.48 -34.45 -12.22
N SER A 471 14.31 -34.22 -10.91
CA SER A 471 13.85 -35.24 -9.96
C SER A 471 12.44 -35.73 -10.30
N TYR A 472 11.53 -34.80 -10.62
CA TYR A 472 10.16 -35.11 -11.03
C TYR A 472 10.12 -35.96 -12.32
N MET A 473 10.88 -35.56 -13.34
CA MET A 473 10.99 -36.32 -14.58
C MET A 473 11.55 -37.72 -14.37
N ASN A 474 12.54 -37.87 -13.50
CA ASN A 474 13.09 -39.19 -13.13
C ASN A 474 12.04 -40.08 -12.43
N HIS A 475 11.21 -39.52 -11.54
CA HIS A 475 10.12 -40.27 -10.90
C HIS A 475 9.07 -40.73 -11.90
N ILE A 476 8.67 -39.88 -12.87
CA ILE A 476 7.75 -40.27 -13.95
C ILE A 476 8.36 -41.40 -14.77
N GLN A 477 9.62 -41.31 -15.15
CA GLN A 477 10.31 -42.37 -15.91
C GLN A 477 10.38 -43.68 -15.12
N GLN A 478 10.64 -43.63 -13.82
CA GLN A 478 10.63 -44.81 -12.95
C GLN A 478 9.23 -45.44 -12.85
N GLN A 479 8.17 -44.64 -12.69
CA GLN A 479 6.80 -45.14 -12.68
C GLN A 479 6.40 -45.78 -14.01
N GLN A 480 6.79 -45.17 -15.14
CA GLN A 480 6.56 -45.74 -16.47
C GLN A 480 7.34 -47.04 -16.69
N ARG A 481 8.58 -47.15 -16.18
CA ARG A 481 9.36 -48.39 -16.23
C ARG A 481 8.76 -49.50 -15.36
N ALA A 482 8.30 -49.16 -14.15
CA ALA A 482 7.62 -50.11 -13.27
C ALA A 482 6.31 -50.62 -13.88
N ALA A 483 5.52 -49.73 -14.51
CA ALA A 483 4.29 -50.11 -15.22
C ALA A 483 4.57 -51.00 -16.45
N ARG A 484 5.70 -50.84 -17.12
CA ARG A 484 6.12 -51.69 -18.25
C ARG A 484 6.75 -53.02 -17.81
N GLY A 485 7.43 -53.05 -16.66
CA GLY A 485 8.08 -54.25 -16.10
C GLY A 485 7.13 -55.19 -15.34
N GLY A 486 5.99 -54.69 -14.84
CA GLY A 486 4.97 -55.50 -14.15
C GLY A 486 4.10 -56.39 -15.05
N GLY A 487 4.31 -56.37 -16.38
CA GLY A 487 3.55 -57.16 -17.35
C GLY A 487 4.14 -58.54 -17.69
N ALA A 488 5.26 -58.93 -17.07
CA ALA A 488 5.85 -60.26 -17.29
C ALA A 488 5.59 -61.17 -16.08
N HIS A 489 4.41 -61.78 -16.03
CA HIS A 489 4.23 -63.03 -15.29
C HIS A 489 4.93 -64.16 -16.06
N PRO A 490 5.90 -64.89 -15.47
CA PRO A 490 6.36 -66.14 -16.05
C PRO A 490 5.25 -67.19 -15.87
N ARG A 491 5.06 -67.99 -16.93
CA ARG A 491 4.15 -69.14 -16.98
C ARG A 491 4.50 -70.22 -15.98
#